data_AF-A0A7Z9QG74-F1
#
_entry.id   AF-A0A7Z9QG74-F1
#
_cell.length_a   1.000
_cell.length_b   1.000
_cell.length_c   1.000
_cell.angle_alpha   90.00
_cell.angle_beta   90.00
_cell.angle_gamma   90.00
#
_symmetry.space_group_name_H-M   'P 1'
#
loop_
_entity.id
_entity.type
_entity.pdbx_description
1 polymer ?
#
loop_
_entity_poly.entity_id
_entity_poly.type
_entity_poly.pdbx_seq_one_letter_code
_entity_poly.pdbx_strand_id
1 'polypeptide(L)'
;MDEISNCQNCHGSQIIGKKVGKNYKTQFTTLAINCESCHGPAKKHVSIMSDIVKGKLKTPTTIGINSLTGLSTTESLNLCFQCHAVKTPLKNGYLPGENLQEYYSLRLAMLGNQNPYGVDGRIKTFGYQQNHLFSDCFINGAMTCTSCHNPHSQGYQDINRQKLVDRFDDRQCTACHSSKANNVSAHTFHQEQSVGSNCVSCHMPFRQQAGIGHEIKFTRSDHTIAIPRPLYDRSQGFESACLQCHSDQTEDALQKNVNEWWGDGKGMNPVIANRLMINNETTMMNASSLLLQPELNHSMGQYANVSYFIKRYLTPGMVSLDRGIKDKLIAYAKQDEDIDLKALAMAGLHYSQYQNPEIQLFLTEQLEKMDEIEESVRHRWGLILDYFGTVFYLIGDRPRAIECYELAKEVLPNDHQIAENLLKAKT
;
A
#
# COMPACT_ATOMS: atom_id res chain seq x y z
N MET A 1 9.34 -0.20 -21.02
CA MET A 1 8.21 0.76 -20.88
C MET A 1 8.59 2.11 -21.46
N ASP A 2 7.76 2.69 -22.33
CA ASP A 2 7.95 4.02 -22.93
C ASP A 2 7.66 5.13 -21.91
N GLU A 3 8.67 5.41 -21.09
CA GLU A 3 8.65 6.28 -19.90
C GLU A 3 7.94 7.62 -20.13
N ILE A 4 6.68 7.71 -19.75
CA ILE A 4 6.17 8.93 -19.14
C ILE A 4 6.32 8.71 -17.65
N SER A 5 7.22 9.47 -17.02
CA SER A 5 7.27 9.60 -15.58
C SER A 5 5.86 9.93 -15.09
N ASN A 6 5.24 9.05 -14.29
CA ASN A 6 3.84 9.12 -13.82
C ASN A 6 3.50 10.36 -12.95
N CYS A 7 4.33 11.39 -12.98
CA CYS A 7 4.14 12.67 -12.30
C CYS A 7 2.81 13.32 -12.69
N GLN A 8 2.39 13.20 -13.96
CA GLN A 8 1.18 13.83 -14.47
C GLN A 8 -0.10 13.34 -13.77
N ASN A 9 -0.10 12.08 -13.30
CA ASN A 9 -1.28 11.50 -12.63
C ASN A 9 -1.44 12.06 -11.21
N CYS A 10 -0.37 12.63 -10.64
CA CYS A 10 -0.38 13.23 -9.30
C CYS A 10 -0.34 14.77 -9.31
N HIS A 11 0.04 15.37 -10.43
CA HIS A 11 0.31 16.82 -10.56
C HIS A 11 -0.51 17.49 -11.68
N GLY A 12 -1.63 16.89 -12.07
CA GLY A 12 -2.55 17.50 -13.03
C GLY A 12 -3.77 16.63 -13.28
N SER A 13 -4.59 17.05 -14.22
CA SER A 13 -5.88 16.41 -14.51
C SER A 13 -6.09 16.30 -16.02
N GLN A 14 -6.60 15.15 -16.46
CA GLN A 14 -6.84 14.81 -17.87
C GLN A 14 -5.56 14.96 -18.73
N ILE A 15 -4.43 14.44 -18.24
CA ILE A 15 -3.14 14.48 -18.96
C ILE A 15 -2.90 13.16 -19.68
N ILE A 16 -2.86 13.21 -21.01
CA ILE A 16 -2.56 12.06 -21.87
C ILE A 16 -1.27 12.36 -22.62
N GLY A 17 -0.23 11.58 -22.36
CA GLY A 17 1.00 11.60 -23.13
C GLY A 17 1.12 10.36 -24.00
N LYS A 18 1.60 10.54 -25.23
CA LYS A 18 1.96 9.44 -26.13
C LYS A 18 3.37 9.66 -26.67
N LYS A 19 4.20 8.63 -26.63
CA LYS A 19 5.49 8.65 -27.31
C LYS A 19 5.28 8.59 -28.83
N VAL A 20 5.92 9.49 -29.56
CA VAL A 20 5.89 9.60 -31.02
C VAL A 20 7.33 9.69 -31.51
N GLY A 21 7.88 8.54 -31.93
CA GLY A 21 9.30 8.42 -32.24
C GLY A 21 10.17 8.67 -31.00
N LYS A 22 11.03 9.69 -31.07
CA LYS A 22 11.86 10.16 -29.94
C LYS A 22 11.22 11.27 -29.10
N ASN A 23 10.06 11.77 -29.49
CA ASN A 23 9.36 12.87 -28.82
C ASN A 23 8.14 12.37 -28.05
N TYR A 24 7.61 13.21 -27.16
CA TYR A 24 6.31 12.98 -26.50
C TYR A 24 5.30 14.01 -26.99
N LYS A 25 4.12 13.53 -27.41
CA LYS A 25 2.95 14.37 -27.66
C LYS A 25 2.08 14.33 -26.42
N THR A 26 2.05 15.43 -25.68
CA THR A 26 1.24 15.59 -24.46
C THR A 26 0.03 16.46 -24.73
N GLN A 27 -1.14 15.98 -24.31
CA GLN A 27 -2.39 16.74 -24.28
C GLN A 27 -2.84 16.83 -22.84
N PHE A 28 -3.21 18.02 -22.39
CA PHE A 28 -3.73 18.21 -21.04
C PHE A 28 -4.85 19.25 -21.03
N THR A 29 -5.77 19.13 -20.08
CA THR A 29 -6.78 20.16 -19.81
C THR A 29 -6.26 21.13 -18.75
N THR A 30 -5.68 20.61 -17.67
CA THR A 30 -5.13 21.43 -16.58
C THR A 30 -3.94 20.73 -15.91
N LEU A 31 -3.03 21.54 -15.38
CA LEU A 31 -1.91 21.11 -14.53
C LEU A 31 -2.23 21.28 -13.03
N ALA A 32 -3.50 21.50 -12.70
CA ALA A 32 -3.99 21.54 -11.32
C ALA A 32 -4.84 20.29 -11.02
N ILE A 33 -4.86 19.90 -9.75
CA ILE A 33 -5.86 18.95 -9.24
C ILE A 33 -7.20 19.68 -9.20
N ASN A 34 -8.18 19.16 -9.93
CA ASN A 34 -9.50 19.78 -10.12
C ASN A 34 -10.63 18.83 -9.70
N CYS A 35 -11.88 19.25 -9.89
CA CYS A 35 -13.06 18.44 -9.57
C CYS A 35 -13.00 17.05 -10.24
N GLU A 36 -12.61 17.02 -11.52
CA GLU A 36 -12.54 15.78 -12.29
C GLU A 36 -11.42 14.84 -11.85
N SER A 37 -10.40 15.33 -11.10
CA SER A 37 -9.36 14.48 -10.50
C SER A 37 -9.91 13.49 -9.49
N CYS A 38 -11.02 13.80 -8.82
CA CYS A 38 -11.65 12.90 -7.84
C CYS A 38 -13.00 12.37 -8.36
N HIS A 39 -13.75 13.19 -9.07
CA HIS A 39 -15.10 12.88 -9.49
C HIS A 39 -15.22 12.29 -10.90
N GLY A 40 -14.10 12.16 -11.61
CA GLY A 40 -14.07 11.72 -13.01
C GLY A 40 -14.64 12.76 -13.98
N PRO A 41 -14.81 12.39 -15.26
CA PRO A 41 -15.23 13.33 -16.31
C PRO A 41 -16.62 13.95 -16.08
N ALA A 42 -16.71 15.28 -16.13
CA ALA A 42 -17.92 16.05 -15.79
C ALA A 42 -18.77 16.47 -17.01
N LYS A 43 -18.43 16.02 -18.23
CA LYS A 43 -19.17 16.41 -19.46
C LYS A 43 -20.67 16.10 -19.38
N LYS A 44 -21.02 14.93 -18.84
CA LYS A 44 -22.43 14.52 -18.66
C LYS A 44 -23.13 15.41 -17.64
N HIS A 45 -22.48 15.71 -16.53
CA HIS A 45 -22.97 16.66 -15.53
C HIS A 45 -23.26 18.05 -16.12
N VAL A 46 -22.29 18.64 -16.83
CA VAL A 46 -22.47 19.96 -17.45
C VAL A 46 -23.64 19.98 -18.43
N SER A 47 -23.80 18.90 -19.21
CA SER A 47 -24.91 18.76 -20.17
C SER A 47 -26.26 18.72 -19.45
N ILE A 48 -26.36 17.90 -18.39
CA ILE A 48 -27.57 17.77 -17.57
C ILE A 48 -27.93 19.10 -16.90
N MET A 49 -26.96 19.78 -16.30
CA MET A 49 -27.20 21.09 -15.66
C MET A 49 -27.64 22.15 -16.67
N SER A 50 -27.08 22.14 -17.89
CA SER A 50 -27.52 23.03 -18.97
C SER A 50 -28.97 22.77 -19.39
N ASP A 51 -29.36 21.50 -19.51
CA ASP A 51 -30.72 21.12 -19.89
C ASP A 51 -31.76 21.39 -18.79
N ILE A 52 -31.35 21.33 -17.51
CA ILE A 52 -32.16 21.79 -16.36
C ILE A 52 -32.44 23.29 -16.49
N VAL A 53 -31.40 24.11 -16.67
CA VAL A 53 -31.55 25.58 -16.80
C VAL A 53 -32.41 25.96 -18.01
N LYS A 54 -32.36 25.17 -19.10
CA LYS A 54 -33.17 25.36 -20.30
C LYS A 54 -34.60 24.80 -20.20
N GLY A 55 -34.98 24.20 -19.06
CA GLY A 55 -36.31 23.61 -18.86
C GLY A 55 -36.59 22.38 -19.73
N LYS A 56 -35.55 21.72 -20.25
CA LYS A 56 -35.68 20.53 -21.10
C LYS A 56 -35.85 19.25 -20.30
N LEU A 57 -35.26 19.18 -19.12
CA LEU A 57 -35.43 18.07 -18.20
C LEU A 57 -36.63 18.32 -17.29
N LYS A 58 -37.65 17.46 -17.41
CA LYS A 58 -38.91 17.53 -16.64
C LYS A 58 -39.05 16.41 -15.61
N THR A 59 -38.12 15.46 -15.61
CA THR A 59 -38.12 14.31 -14.70
C THR A 59 -36.80 14.25 -13.94
N PRO A 60 -36.81 13.75 -12.68
CA PRO A 60 -35.59 13.50 -11.93
C PRO A 60 -34.63 12.59 -12.70
N THR A 61 -33.34 12.91 -12.66
CA THR A 61 -32.27 12.13 -13.29
C THR A 61 -31.00 12.21 -12.43
N THR A 62 -29.97 11.47 -12.81
CA THR A 62 -28.68 11.50 -12.10
C THR A 62 -27.99 12.85 -12.27
N ILE A 63 -27.07 13.21 -11.36
CA ILE A 63 -26.29 14.45 -11.48
C ILE A 63 -25.20 14.37 -12.56
N GLY A 64 -25.00 13.22 -13.21
CA GLY A 64 -24.06 13.04 -14.32
C GLY A 64 -22.58 13.10 -13.95
N ILE A 65 -22.23 12.98 -12.68
CA ILE A 65 -20.85 12.94 -12.15
C ILE A 65 -20.80 12.00 -10.94
N ASN A 66 -19.65 11.38 -10.68
CA ASN A 66 -19.53 10.43 -9.58
C ASN A 66 -19.68 11.12 -8.22
N SER A 67 -20.56 10.59 -7.38
CA SER A 67 -20.62 10.99 -5.98
C SER A 67 -19.60 10.20 -5.18
N LEU A 68 -18.91 10.87 -4.27
CA LEU A 68 -18.00 10.20 -3.32
C LEU A 68 -18.74 9.78 -2.04
N THR A 69 -20.04 10.08 -1.94
CA THR A 69 -20.88 9.63 -0.82
C THR A 69 -21.24 8.16 -0.99
N GLY A 70 -21.10 7.38 0.08
CA GLY A 70 -21.49 5.97 0.07
C GLY A 70 -20.43 5.04 -0.51
N LEU A 71 -19.24 5.54 -0.86
CA LEU A 71 -18.09 4.70 -1.16
C LEU A 71 -17.75 3.81 0.04
N SER A 72 -17.39 2.57 -0.23
CA SER A 72 -16.73 1.71 0.75
C SER A 72 -15.39 2.30 1.20
N THR A 73 -14.86 1.81 2.31
CA THR A 73 -13.55 2.22 2.83
C THR A 73 -12.47 2.07 1.75
N THR A 74 -12.44 0.94 1.06
CA THR A 74 -11.45 0.65 0.01
C THR A 74 -11.58 1.58 -1.19
N GLU A 75 -12.81 1.84 -1.68
CA GLU A 75 -13.03 2.77 -2.79
C GLU A 75 -12.61 4.21 -2.43
N SER A 76 -12.95 4.66 -1.23
CA SER A 76 -12.58 5.98 -0.71
C SER A 76 -11.05 6.15 -0.60
N LEU A 77 -10.36 5.11 -0.12
CA LEU A 77 -8.91 5.10 -0.03
C LEU A 77 -8.24 5.05 -1.41
N ASN A 78 -8.73 4.21 -2.33
CA ASN A 78 -8.20 4.12 -3.70
C ASN A 78 -8.28 5.47 -4.43
N LEU A 79 -9.34 6.25 -4.20
CA LEU A 79 -9.45 7.60 -4.75
C LEU A 79 -8.32 8.53 -4.30
N CYS A 80 -7.84 8.39 -3.06
CA CYS A 80 -6.73 9.19 -2.54
C CYS A 80 -5.38 8.61 -2.96
N PHE A 81 -5.27 7.28 -3.00
CA PHE A 81 -4.08 6.56 -3.40
C PHE A 81 -3.76 6.68 -4.89
N GLN A 82 -4.65 7.22 -5.72
CA GLN A 82 -4.27 7.65 -7.06
C GLN A 82 -3.06 8.63 -7.04
N CYS A 83 -2.87 9.39 -5.95
CA CYS A 83 -1.72 10.27 -5.78
C CYS A 83 -0.88 9.96 -4.52
N HIS A 84 -1.54 9.70 -3.39
CA HIS A 84 -0.90 9.60 -2.07
C HIS A 84 -0.37 8.19 -1.76
N ALA A 85 0.28 7.58 -2.74
CA ALA A 85 0.77 6.20 -2.68
C ALA A 85 2.08 6.03 -3.45
N VAL A 86 2.90 5.09 -3.01
CA VAL A 86 3.95 4.48 -3.83
C VAL A 86 3.30 3.38 -4.66
N LYS A 87 3.13 3.65 -5.96
CA LYS A 87 2.41 2.78 -6.88
C LYS A 87 3.32 2.19 -7.93
N THR A 88 3.18 0.90 -8.20
CA THR A 88 3.79 0.27 -9.37
C THR A 88 2.81 0.35 -10.55
N PRO A 89 3.17 1.02 -11.66
CA PRO A 89 2.31 1.04 -12.85
C PRO A 89 2.22 -0.34 -13.50
N LEU A 90 1.01 -0.72 -13.88
CA LEU A 90 0.67 -1.97 -14.57
C LEU A 90 0.23 -1.68 -16.00
N LYS A 91 -0.56 -0.62 -16.19
CA LYS A 91 -1.04 -0.15 -17.49
C LYS A 91 -0.83 1.36 -17.62
N ASN A 92 -0.72 1.83 -18.86
CA ASN A 92 -0.66 3.25 -19.16
C ASN A 92 -2.05 3.83 -19.38
N GLY A 93 -2.19 5.15 -19.23
CA GLY A 93 -3.39 5.87 -19.66
C GLY A 93 -4.49 5.99 -18.61
N TYR A 94 -4.18 5.74 -17.33
CA TYR A 94 -5.11 5.93 -16.23
C TYR A 94 -5.75 7.33 -16.27
N LEU A 95 -7.07 7.37 -16.22
CA LEU A 95 -7.86 8.58 -16.03
C LEU A 95 -8.59 8.54 -14.69
N PRO A 96 -8.74 9.70 -14.02
CA PRO A 96 -9.57 9.81 -12.83
C PRO A 96 -10.97 9.21 -13.01
N GLY A 97 -11.39 8.39 -12.05
CA GLY A 97 -12.66 7.67 -12.07
C GLY A 97 -12.58 6.24 -12.62
N GLU A 98 -11.45 5.85 -13.23
CA GLU A 98 -11.19 4.44 -13.55
C GLU A 98 -10.78 3.63 -12.32
N ASN A 99 -10.84 2.31 -12.45
CA ASN A 99 -10.43 1.37 -11.41
C ASN A 99 -8.91 1.43 -11.20
N LEU A 100 -8.48 1.98 -10.05
CA LEU A 100 -7.06 2.14 -9.73
C LEU A 100 -6.28 0.82 -9.82
N GLN A 101 -6.90 -0.30 -9.42
CA GLN A 101 -6.21 -1.59 -9.34
C GLN A 101 -5.91 -2.19 -10.71
N GLU A 102 -6.56 -1.75 -11.78
CA GLU A 102 -6.23 -2.18 -13.15
C GLU A 102 -4.97 -1.52 -13.68
N TYR A 103 -4.71 -0.30 -13.22
CA TYR A 103 -3.60 0.53 -13.70
C TYR A 103 -2.39 0.52 -12.77
N TYR A 104 -2.60 0.26 -11.48
CA TYR A 104 -1.56 0.31 -10.46
C TYR A 104 -1.68 -0.81 -9.45
N SER A 105 -0.53 -1.29 -8.98
CA SER A 105 -0.42 -2.04 -7.73
C SER A 105 0.03 -1.13 -6.60
N LEU A 106 -0.59 -1.28 -5.43
CA LEU A 106 -0.21 -0.56 -4.21
C LEU A 106 0.82 -1.32 -3.37
N ARG A 107 1.10 -2.59 -3.72
CA ARG A 107 1.92 -3.50 -2.92
C ARG A 107 3.18 -4.00 -3.61
N LEU A 108 3.24 -4.02 -4.95
CA LEU A 108 4.42 -4.51 -5.69
C LEU A 108 5.72 -3.78 -5.30
N ALA A 109 5.66 -2.50 -4.91
CA ALA A 109 6.82 -1.77 -4.41
C ALA A 109 7.46 -2.41 -3.16
N MET A 110 6.70 -3.21 -2.39
CA MET A 110 7.18 -3.93 -1.21
C MET A 110 7.94 -5.22 -1.55
N LEU A 111 7.82 -5.73 -2.78
CA LEU A 111 8.52 -6.93 -3.25
C LEU A 111 10.03 -6.68 -3.41
N GLY A 112 10.39 -5.45 -3.80
CA GLY A 112 11.76 -5.03 -4.04
C GLY A 112 12.66 -5.11 -2.81
N ASN A 113 13.97 -5.25 -3.00
CA ASN A 113 14.94 -5.21 -1.91
C ASN A 113 14.99 -3.84 -1.20
N GLN A 114 14.57 -2.78 -1.89
CA GLN A 114 14.40 -1.44 -1.33
C GLN A 114 12.92 -1.18 -0.98
N ASN A 115 12.34 -2.02 -0.11
CA ASN A 115 10.97 -1.83 0.36
C ASN A 115 10.83 -0.47 1.06
N PRO A 116 9.88 0.39 0.65
CA PRO A 116 9.73 1.72 1.23
C PRO A 116 9.17 1.73 2.66
N TYR A 117 8.69 0.59 3.15
CA TYR A 117 8.10 0.44 4.49
C TYR A 117 8.95 -0.45 5.40
N GLY A 118 8.92 -0.15 6.69
CA GLY A 118 9.34 -1.04 7.76
C GLY A 118 8.40 -2.23 7.92
N VAL A 119 8.75 -3.13 8.84
CA VAL A 119 7.95 -4.33 9.13
C VAL A 119 6.51 -3.95 9.52
N ASP A 120 6.35 -2.88 10.28
CA ASP A 120 5.08 -2.33 10.77
C ASP A 120 4.46 -1.27 9.84
N GLY A 121 4.98 -1.12 8.62
CA GLY A 121 4.42 -0.19 7.64
C GLY A 121 4.91 1.24 7.75
N ARG A 122 5.74 1.59 8.73
CA ARG A 122 6.29 2.95 8.82
C ARG A 122 7.24 3.24 7.67
N ILE A 123 7.16 4.46 7.13
CA ILE A 123 7.92 4.86 5.95
C ILE A 123 9.42 4.92 6.28
N LYS A 124 10.26 4.21 5.53
CA LYS A 124 11.72 4.20 5.65
C LYS A 124 12.43 5.02 4.56
N THR A 125 11.84 5.14 3.38
CA THR A 125 12.40 5.89 2.23
C THR A 125 11.32 6.73 1.54
N PHE A 126 11.48 7.09 0.26
CA PHE A 126 10.49 7.82 -0.54
C PHE A 126 9.13 7.11 -0.53
N GLY A 127 8.27 7.53 0.41
CA GLY A 127 6.96 6.96 0.68
C GLY A 127 5.89 8.03 0.86
N TYR A 128 4.64 7.60 0.80
CA TYR A 128 3.45 8.44 0.95
C TYR A 128 2.51 7.86 2.01
N GLN A 129 1.43 8.57 2.29
CA GLN A 129 0.45 8.27 3.35
C GLN A 129 -0.34 6.96 3.16
N GLN A 130 -0.01 6.12 2.17
CA GLN A 130 -0.57 4.77 2.05
C GLN A 130 -0.25 3.85 3.22
N ASN A 131 0.72 4.20 4.07
CA ASN A 131 0.95 3.49 5.32
C ASN A 131 -0.23 3.55 6.30
N HIS A 132 -1.25 4.39 6.03
CA HIS A 132 -2.59 4.26 6.60
C HIS A 132 -3.15 2.83 6.58
N LEU A 133 -2.81 2.04 5.55
CA LEU A 133 -3.24 0.64 5.42
C LEU A 133 -2.63 -0.31 6.48
N PHE A 134 -1.65 0.17 7.27
CA PHE A 134 -1.13 -0.53 8.45
C PHE A 134 -1.76 -0.07 9.76
N SER A 135 -2.56 1.00 9.74
CA SER A 135 -3.18 1.53 10.96
C SER A 135 -4.25 0.61 11.50
N ASP A 136 -4.33 0.52 12.82
CA ASP A 136 -5.42 -0.21 13.50
C ASP A 136 -6.79 0.40 13.19
N CYS A 137 -6.84 1.72 12.97
CA CYS A 137 -8.03 2.46 12.57
C CYS A 137 -8.60 2.03 11.21
N PHE A 138 -7.74 1.56 10.31
CA PHE A 138 -8.15 0.95 9.04
C PHE A 138 -8.43 -0.54 9.20
N ILE A 139 -7.50 -1.30 9.79
CA ILE A 139 -7.58 -2.77 9.87
C ILE A 139 -8.79 -3.23 10.68
N ASN A 140 -9.05 -2.57 11.82
CA ASN A 140 -10.10 -2.91 12.78
C ASN A 140 -11.21 -1.85 12.80
N GLY A 141 -11.24 -0.94 11.83
CA GLY A 141 -12.21 0.15 11.76
C GLY A 141 -12.62 0.46 10.31
N ALA A 142 -13.18 1.65 10.11
CA ALA A 142 -13.64 2.12 8.79
C ALA A 142 -13.02 3.49 8.43
N MET A 143 -11.86 3.81 9.01
CA MET A 143 -11.23 5.12 8.80
C MET A 143 -10.77 5.29 7.34
N THR A 144 -11.17 6.41 6.75
CA THR A 144 -10.74 6.85 5.42
C THR A 144 -9.99 8.18 5.52
N CYS A 145 -9.38 8.63 4.43
CA CYS A 145 -8.75 9.95 4.39
C CYS A 145 -9.76 11.08 4.73
N THR A 146 -11.02 10.92 4.28
CA THR A 146 -12.09 11.90 4.51
C THR A 146 -12.65 11.89 5.93
N SER A 147 -12.25 10.93 6.77
CA SER A 147 -12.55 10.95 8.20
C SER A 147 -11.88 12.14 8.90
N CYS A 148 -10.72 12.59 8.40
CA CYS A 148 -9.95 13.69 8.99
C CYS A 148 -9.74 14.87 8.03
N HIS A 149 -9.74 14.64 6.71
CA HIS A 149 -9.48 15.66 5.69
C HIS A 149 -10.75 16.04 4.94
N ASN A 150 -10.95 17.34 4.76
CA ASN A 150 -12.02 17.84 3.91
C ASN A 150 -11.47 18.10 2.48
N PRO A 151 -11.85 17.30 1.46
CA PRO A 151 -11.25 17.38 0.13
C PRO A 151 -11.60 18.68 -0.63
N HIS A 152 -12.64 19.40 -0.24
CA HIS A 152 -13.05 20.64 -0.91
C HIS A 152 -12.36 21.88 -0.34
N SER A 153 -12.31 21.99 1.00
CA SER A 153 -11.65 23.11 1.67
C SER A 153 -10.16 22.91 1.88
N GLN A 154 -9.66 21.67 1.68
CA GLN A 154 -8.29 21.26 2.04
C GLN A 154 -7.97 21.45 3.52
N GLY A 155 -8.99 21.65 4.37
CA GLY A 155 -8.87 21.75 5.81
C GLY A 155 -9.05 20.41 6.52
N TYR A 156 -9.11 20.49 7.85
CA TYR A 156 -9.28 19.34 8.73
C TYR A 156 -10.71 19.31 9.27
N GLN A 157 -11.22 18.10 9.47
CA GLN A 157 -12.55 17.84 10.01
C GLN A 157 -12.50 16.61 10.92
N ASP A 158 -13.49 16.46 11.79
CA ASP A 158 -13.72 15.19 12.48
C ASP A 158 -14.57 14.22 11.64
N ILE A 159 -14.78 13.01 12.16
CA ILE A 159 -15.62 11.99 11.50
C ILE A 159 -17.08 12.44 11.29
N ASN A 160 -17.56 13.41 12.09
CA ASN A 160 -18.88 14.01 11.98
C ASN A 160 -18.90 15.23 11.03
N ARG A 161 -17.81 15.44 10.28
CA ARG A 161 -17.60 16.54 9.33
C ARG A 161 -17.63 17.93 9.97
N GLN A 162 -17.40 18.01 11.28
CA GLN A 162 -17.23 19.29 11.96
C GLN A 162 -15.83 19.83 11.66
N LYS A 163 -15.76 21.10 11.27
CA LYS A 163 -14.49 21.76 10.96
C LYS A 163 -13.60 21.82 12.20
N LEU A 164 -12.35 21.43 12.01
CA LEU A 164 -11.30 21.55 13.01
C LEU A 164 -10.53 22.86 12.82
N VAL A 165 -9.91 23.34 13.90
CA VAL A 165 -9.13 24.58 13.86
C VAL A 165 -7.92 24.40 12.94
N ASP A 166 -7.18 23.32 13.14
CA ASP A 166 -6.03 22.92 12.34
C ASP A 166 -5.74 21.41 12.50
N ARG A 167 -4.56 20.98 12.05
CA ARG A 167 -4.09 19.59 12.08
C ARG A 167 -3.72 19.05 13.47
N PHE A 168 -3.67 19.90 14.49
CA PHE A 168 -3.33 19.55 15.88
C PHE A 168 -4.56 19.50 16.78
N ASP A 169 -5.75 19.81 16.25
CA ASP A 169 -7.01 19.70 16.98
C ASP A 169 -7.33 18.21 17.25
N ASP A 170 -7.30 17.82 18.53
CA ASP A 170 -7.47 16.44 18.98
C ASP A 170 -8.88 15.88 18.73
N ARG A 171 -9.85 16.69 18.30
CA ARG A 171 -11.17 16.19 17.85
C ARG A 171 -11.07 15.25 16.65
N GLN A 172 -9.99 15.31 15.86
CA GLN A 172 -9.72 14.29 14.83
C GLN A 172 -9.55 12.87 15.40
N CYS A 173 -9.09 12.77 16.66
CA CYS A 173 -8.89 11.49 17.35
C CYS A 173 -10.04 11.20 18.33
N THR A 174 -10.39 12.19 19.16
CA THR A 174 -11.33 12.04 20.27
C THR A 174 -12.79 11.92 19.83
N ALA A 175 -13.14 12.29 18.59
CA ALA A 175 -14.48 12.01 18.07
C ALA A 175 -14.78 10.49 17.99
N CYS A 176 -13.75 9.66 17.79
CA CYS A 176 -13.84 8.21 17.91
C CYS A 176 -13.36 7.70 19.28
N HIS A 177 -12.33 8.34 19.85
CA HIS A 177 -11.73 7.98 21.14
C HIS A 177 -12.22 8.87 22.29
N SER A 178 -13.53 8.99 22.44
CA SER A 178 -14.17 9.95 23.38
C SER A 178 -13.77 9.75 24.84
N SER A 179 -13.42 8.53 25.24
CA SER A 179 -12.93 8.23 26.58
C SER A 179 -11.64 8.98 26.94
N LYS A 180 -10.90 9.48 25.94
CA LYS A 180 -9.66 10.25 26.13
C LYS A 180 -9.89 11.76 26.18
N ALA A 181 -11.05 12.25 25.74
CA ALA A 181 -11.35 13.68 25.67
C ALA A 181 -11.45 14.34 27.05
N ASN A 182 -11.98 13.64 28.05
CA ASN A 182 -12.31 14.24 29.35
C ASN A 182 -11.09 14.50 30.23
N ASN A 183 -9.99 13.77 30.02
CA ASN A 183 -8.76 13.95 30.80
C ASN A 183 -7.55 13.51 29.98
N VAL A 184 -7.12 14.38 29.06
CA VAL A 184 -5.98 14.12 28.17
C VAL A 184 -4.67 13.94 28.95
N SER A 185 -4.48 14.68 30.05
CA SER A 185 -3.28 14.57 30.89
C SER A 185 -3.17 13.21 31.57
N ALA A 186 -4.29 12.58 31.96
CA ALA A 186 -4.28 11.21 32.50
C ALA A 186 -3.91 10.16 31.46
N HIS A 187 -4.11 10.45 30.17
CA HIS A 187 -3.66 9.55 29.11
C HIS A 187 -2.23 9.84 28.69
N THR A 188 -1.87 11.11 28.48
CA THR A 188 -0.61 11.54 27.87
C THR A 188 0.51 11.73 28.87
N PHE A 189 0.19 11.90 30.17
CA PHE A 189 1.13 12.26 31.24
C PHE A 189 1.85 13.60 31.01
N HIS A 190 1.30 14.43 30.13
CA HIS A 190 1.77 15.78 29.85
C HIS A 190 0.77 16.82 30.39
N GLN A 191 1.24 18.06 30.56
CA GLN A 191 0.36 19.18 30.92
C GLN A 191 -0.67 19.41 29.80
N GLU A 192 -1.93 19.61 30.17
CA GLU A 192 -3.10 19.63 29.26
C GLU A 192 -2.92 20.49 28.00
N GLN A 193 -2.26 21.64 28.11
CA GLN A 193 -2.06 22.59 27.01
C GLN A 193 -0.67 22.50 26.34
N SER A 194 0.12 21.49 26.69
CA SER A 194 1.44 21.29 26.12
C SER A 194 1.38 20.57 24.77
N VAL A 195 2.42 20.74 23.95
CA VAL A 195 2.55 20.02 22.67
C VAL A 195 2.53 18.50 22.86
N GLY A 196 3.02 18.00 24.01
CA GLY A 196 2.99 16.57 24.35
C GLY A 196 1.59 16.02 24.66
N SER A 197 0.60 16.89 24.89
CA SER A 197 -0.80 16.46 25.04
C SER A 197 -1.56 16.33 23.72
N ASN A 198 -1.03 16.85 22.59
CA ASN A 198 -1.65 16.62 21.29
C ASN A 198 -1.47 15.16 20.85
N CYS A 199 -2.55 14.49 20.48
CA CYS A 199 -2.54 13.08 20.08
C CYS A 199 -1.54 12.80 18.95
N VAL A 200 -1.50 13.70 17.96
CA VAL A 200 -0.64 13.58 16.78
C VAL A 200 0.85 13.70 17.08
N SER A 201 1.24 14.32 18.21
CA SER A 201 2.65 14.43 18.60
C SER A 201 3.29 13.07 18.87
N CYS A 202 2.52 12.14 19.45
CA CYS A 202 3.00 10.81 19.79
C CYS A 202 2.58 9.75 18.77
N HIS A 203 1.34 9.79 18.30
CA HIS A 203 0.79 8.74 17.45
C HIS A 203 1.06 8.96 15.96
N MET A 204 1.26 10.21 15.51
CA MET A 204 1.53 10.55 14.12
C MET A 204 2.78 11.41 13.97
N PRO A 205 3.91 11.03 14.60
CA PRO A 205 5.10 11.87 14.63
C PRO A 205 5.59 12.17 13.22
N PHE A 206 6.18 13.35 13.05
CA PHE A 206 6.89 13.67 11.83
C PHE A 206 8.11 12.77 11.71
N ARG A 207 8.28 12.11 10.57
CA ARG A 207 9.45 11.29 10.28
C ARG A 207 10.24 11.89 9.14
N GLN A 208 11.53 12.13 9.37
CA GLN A 208 12.48 12.52 8.34
C GLN A 208 12.73 11.35 7.41
N GLN A 209 12.77 11.64 6.10
CA GLN A 209 13.09 10.61 5.14
C GLN A 209 14.60 10.32 5.12
N ALA A 210 14.99 9.12 5.55
CA ALA A 210 16.40 8.77 5.69
C ALA A 210 17.20 8.85 4.37
N GLY A 211 16.57 8.52 3.24
CA GLY A 211 17.23 8.47 1.92
C GLY A 211 17.71 9.82 1.36
N ILE A 212 17.31 10.94 1.95
CA ILE A 212 17.77 12.29 1.54
C ILE A 212 18.68 12.95 2.60
N GLY A 213 19.06 12.20 3.64
CA GLY A 213 19.81 12.72 4.77
C GLY A 213 19.00 13.70 5.62
N HIS A 214 19.71 14.51 6.42
CA HIS A 214 19.12 15.49 7.34
C HIS A 214 19.23 16.94 6.82
N GLU A 215 19.91 17.15 5.69
CA GLU A 215 20.12 18.47 5.11
C GLU A 215 18.83 19.04 4.49
N ILE A 216 18.02 18.17 3.88
CA ILE A 216 16.71 18.54 3.31
C ILE A 216 15.63 18.08 4.29
N LYS A 217 14.93 19.04 4.90
CA LYS A 217 13.79 18.72 5.78
C LYS A 217 12.60 18.25 4.94
N PHE A 218 12.47 16.93 4.81
CA PHE A 218 11.33 16.28 4.17
C PHE A 218 10.69 15.35 5.18
N THR A 219 9.87 15.96 6.03
CA THR A 219 9.18 15.27 7.12
C THR A 219 7.71 15.09 6.79
N ARG A 220 7.19 13.89 7.01
CA ARG A 220 5.75 13.57 6.85
C ARG A 220 5.22 12.98 8.15
N SER A 221 3.98 13.31 8.50
CA SER A 221 3.28 12.67 9.61
C SER A 221 3.02 11.21 9.30
N ASP A 222 3.32 10.35 10.25
CA ASP A 222 3.14 8.91 10.15
C ASP A 222 1.67 8.50 10.26
N HIS A 223 1.08 8.01 9.17
CA HIS A 223 -0.32 7.57 9.15
C HIS A 223 -0.51 6.11 9.56
N THR A 224 0.52 5.42 10.06
CA THR A 224 0.30 4.15 10.80
C THR A 224 -0.45 4.37 12.12
N ILE A 225 -0.43 5.60 12.65
CA ILE A 225 -1.06 5.99 13.93
C ILE A 225 -0.63 5.03 15.05
N ALA A 226 0.67 4.74 15.10
CA ALA A 226 1.21 3.68 15.93
C ALA A 226 1.16 4.05 17.43
N ILE A 227 1.10 3.03 18.29
CA ILE A 227 1.34 3.19 19.72
C ILE A 227 2.84 3.46 19.91
N PRO A 228 3.26 4.56 20.59
CA PRO A 228 4.67 4.87 20.80
C PRO A 228 5.38 3.76 21.58
N ARG A 229 6.49 3.25 21.04
CA ARG A 229 7.30 2.19 21.67
C ARG A 229 8.79 2.52 21.48
N PRO A 230 9.40 3.33 22.37
CA PRO A 230 10.76 3.84 22.17
C PRO A 230 11.81 2.77 21.83
N LEU A 231 11.83 1.64 22.55
CA LEU A 231 12.80 0.58 22.26
C LEU A 231 12.54 -0.11 20.91
N TYR A 232 11.27 -0.31 20.57
CA TYR A 232 10.92 -0.90 19.29
C TYR A 232 11.28 0.04 18.14
N ASP A 233 10.97 1.33 18.26
CA ASP A 233 11.30 2.35 17.27
C ASP A 233 12.80 2.35 16.98
N ARG A 234 13.62 2.41 18.04
CA ARG A 234 15.09 2.30 17.92
C ARG A 234 15.52 1.01 17.21
N SER A 235 14.94 -0.14 17.59
CA SER A 235 15.26 -1.44 16.97
C SER A 235 14.97 -1.49 15.47
N GLN A 236 14.02 -0.66 15.00
CA GLN A 236 13.64 -0.59 13.59
C GLN A 236 14.38 0.51 12.83
N GLY A 237 15.28 1.24 13.50
CA GLY A 237 16.04 2.36 12.92
C GLY A 237 15.26 3.68 12.87
N PHE A 238 14.24 3.82 13.71
CA PHE A 238 13.43 5.04 13.80
C PHE A 238 13.77 5.83 15.06
N GLU A 239 13.81 7.16 14.93
CA GLU A 239 13.69 8.05 16.08
C GLU A 239 12.29 7.91 16.68
N SER A 240 12.22 7.64 17.99
CA SER A 240 10.95 7.50 18.70
C SER A 240 10.26 8.85 18.86
N ALA A 241 8.92 8.85 18.90
CA ALA A 241 8.16 10.10 19.08
C ALA A 241 8.53 10.84 20.38
N CYS A 242 8.90 10.10 21.43
CA CYS A 242 9.33 10.64 22.71
C CYS A 242 10.68 11.35 22.61
N LEU A 243 11.65 10.76 21.90
CA LEU A 243 13.02 11.30 21.79
C LEU A 243 13.05 12.64 21.05
N GLN A 244 12.07 12.91 20.17
CA GLN A 244 11.94 14.19 19.46
C GLN A 244 11.74 15.39 20.39
N CYS A 245 11.24 15.18 21.63
CA CYS A 245 11.11 16.22 22.65
C CYS A 245 12.04 16.00 23.85
N HIS A 246 12.40 14.74 24.13
CA HIS A 246 13.22 14.33 25.28
C HIS A 246 14.62 13.88 24.84
N SER A 247 15.32 14.73 24.10
CA SER A 247 16.67 14.43 23.57
C SER A 247 17.74 14.25 24.66
N ASP A 248 17.41 14.56 25.90
CA ASP A 248 18.24 14.40 27.10
C ASP A 248 18.09 13.01 27.75
N GLN A 249 17.17 12.17 27.26
CA GLN A 249 16.92 10.83 27.77
C GLN A 249 17.27 9.73 26.76
N THR A 250 17.48 8.52 27.26
CA THR A 250 17.66 7.33 26.43
C THR A 250 16.31 6.66 26.13
N GLU A 251 16.20 5.93 25.01
CA GLU A 251 14.96 5.20 24.72
C GLU A 251 14.66 4.10 25.74
N ASP A 252 15.68 3.56 26.43
CA ASP A 252 15.50 2.62 27.54
C ASP A 252 14.79 3.29 28.72
N ALA A 253 15.20 4.50 29.10
CA ALA A 253 14.55 5.28 30.16
C ALA A 253 13.12 5.66 29.77
N LEU A 254 12.93 6.10 28.52
CA LEU A 254 11.61 6.45 28.00
C LEU A 254 10.67 5.23 27.95
N GLN A 255 11.16 4.06 27.53
CA GLN A 255 10.36 2.84 27.52
C GLN A 255 9.99 2.37 28.93
N LYS A 256 10.87 2.57 29.92
CA LYS A 256 10.53 2.29 31.32
C LYS A 256 9.32 3.12 31.77
N ASN A 257 9.31 4.43 31.47
CA ASN A 257 8.16 5.29 31.77
C ASN A 257 6.88 4.82 31.05
N VAL A 258 7.00 4.43 29.77
CA VAL A 258 5.89 3.86 29.00
C VAL A 258 5.29 2.64 29.70
N ASN A 259 6.15 1.72 30.17
CA ASN A 259 5.71 0.50 30.85
C ASN A 259 5.09 0.81 32.22
N GLU A 260 5.62 1.78 32.96
CA GLU A 260 5.06 2.20 34.25
C GLU A 260 3.66 2.82 34.11
N TRP A 261 3.43 3.59 33.05
CA TRP A 261 2.19 4.33 32.85
C TRP A 261 1.08 3.52 32.17
N TRP A 262 1.41 2.73 31.15
CA TRP A 262 0.44 2.02 30.32
C TRP A 262 0.58 0.49 30.37
N GLY A 263 1.55 -0.04 31.13
CA GLY A 263 1.87 -1.47 31.15
C GLY A 263 2.36 -1.97 29.79
N ASP A 264 2.06 -3.23 29.48
CA ASP A 264 2.45 -3.84 28.19
C ASP A 264 1.69 -3.26 26.98
N GLY A 265 0.58 -2.55 27.24
CA GLY A 265 -0.29 -1.96 26.23
C GLY A 265 -0.93 -2.98 25.29
N LYS A 266 -1.54 -2.50 24.21
CA LYS A 266 -2.05 -3.38 23.14
C LYS A 266 -0.87 -3.99 22.38
N GLY A 267 -0.74 -5.31 22.39
CA GLY A 267 0.29 -6.04 21.66
C GLY A 267 0.33 -5.71 20.16
N MET A 268 1.47 -5.97 19.51
CA MET A 268 1.60 -5.80 18.06
C MET A 268 0.63 -6.72 17.32
N ASN A 269 0.16 -6.29 16.14
CA ASN A 269 -0.63 -7.16 15.28
C ASN A 269 0.14 -8.47 15.02
N PRO A 270 -0.51 -9.66 15.08
CA PRO A 270 0.18 -10.94 14.93
C PRO A 270 1.01 -11.05 13.64
N VAL A 271 0.59 -10.44 12.53
CA VAL A 271 1.36 -10.43 11.28
C VAL A 271 2.72 -9.75 11.44
N ILE A 272 2.77 -8.67 12.21
CA ILE A 272 3.99 -7.92 12.53
C ILE A 272 4.82 -8.68 13.57
N ALA A 273 4.19 -9.16 14.63
CA ALA A 273 4.86 -9.91 15.69
C ALA A 273 5.54 -11.18 15.14
N ASN A 274 4.84 -11.96 14.31
CA ASN A 274 5.38 -13.15 13.66
C ASN A 274 6.59 -12.82 12.79
N ARG A 275 6.54 -11.68 12.07
CA ARG A 275 7.64 -11.25 11.22
C ARG A 275 8.90 -10.90 12.02
N LEU A 276 8.74 -10.32 13.20
CA LEU A 276 9.84 -9.98 14.11
C LEU A 276 10.50 -11.20 14.75
N MET A 277 9.81 -12.34 14.81
CA MET A 277 10.39 -13.61 15.28
C MET A 277 11.33 -14.27 14.27
N ILE A 278 11.31 -13.84 13.01
CA ILE A 278 12.15 -14.43 11.96
C ILE A 278 13.59 -13.92 12.06
N ASN A 279 14.53 -14.86 12.06
CA ASN A 279 15.96 -14.61 12.03
C ASN A 279 16.65 -15.47 10.94
N ASN A 280 17.97 -15.34 10.80
CA ASN A 280 18.73 -16.05 9.76
C ASN A 280 18.74 -17.58 9.93
N GLU A 281 18.47 -18.09 11.14
CA GLU A 281 18.46 -19.51 11.50
C GLU A 281 17.06 -20.12 11.36
N THR A 282 16.03 -19.30 11.11
CA THR A 282 14.65 -19.78 11.03
C THR A 282 14.48 -20.70 9.81
N THR A 283 14.09 -21.95 10.06
CA THR A 283 13.85 -22.96 9.02
C THR A 283 12.63 -22.61 8.18
N MET A 284 12.52 -23.20 6.98
CA MET A 284 11.35 -23.02 6.11
C MET A 284 10.04 -23.39 6.80
N MET A 285 10.01 -24.47 7.57
CA MET A 285 8.81 -24.94 8.27
C MET A 285 8.38 -23.99 9.40
N ASN A 286 9.34 -23.49 10.18
CA ASN A 286 9.04 -22.52 11.23
C ASN A 286 8.60 -21.19 10.61
N ALA A 287 9.27 -20.75 9.54
CA ALA A 287 8.91 -19.54 8.81
C ALA A 287 7.52 -19.66 8.16
N SER A 288 7.13 -20.81 7.61
CA SER A 288 5.80 -20.99 7.03
C SER A 288 4.70 -20.95 8.10
N SER A 289 5.02 -21.40 9.31
CA SER A 289 4.11 -21.38 10.46
C SER A 289 3.90 -19.97 11.01
N LEU A 290 4.88 -19.09 10.86
CA LEU A 290 4.82 -17.69 11.30
C LEU A 290 4.32 -16.74 10.21
N LEU A 291 4.79 -16.88 8.97
CA LEU A 291 4.61 -15.90 7.89
C LEU A 291 3.42 -16.18 7.00
N LEU A 292 3.07 -17.46 6.77
CA LEU A 292 1.97 -17.84 5.90
C LEU A 292 0.71 -18.07 6.74
N GLN A 293 0.02 -16.98 7.05
CA GLN A 293 -1.16 -16.91 7.92
C GLN A 293 -2.34 -16.25 7.17
N PRO A 294 -2.99 -16.97 6.22
CA PRO A 294 -4.06 -16.43 5.39
C PRO A 294 -5.32 -15.99 6.16
N GLU A 295 -5.52 -16.54 7.35
CA GLU A 295 -6.65 -16.24 8.24
C GLU A 295 -6.52 -14.90 8.99
N LEU A 296 -5.33 -14.30 9.02
CA LEU A 296 -5.12 -13.01 9.68
C LEU A 296 -5.67 -11.86 8.82
N ASN A 297 -6.03 -10.76 9.47
CA ASN A 297 -6.51 -9.55 8.79
C ASN A 297 -5.44 -8.46 8.86
N HIS A 298 -4.48 -8.49 7.92
CA HIS A 298 -3.52 -7.39 7.71
C HIS A 298 -2.87 -7.50 6.33
N SER A 299 -3.62 -7.15 5.28
CA SER A 299 -3.20 -7.49 3.90
C SER A 299 -1.82 -6.94 3.50
N MET A 300 -1.46 -5.71 3.90
CA MET A 300 -0.12 -5.16 3.62
C MET A 300 1.00 -5.97 4.32
N GLY A 301 0.82 -6.31 5.60
CA GLY A 301 1.77 -7.11 6.35
C GLY A 301 1.85 -8.55 5.84
N GLN A 302 0.71 -9.15 5.45
CA GLN A 302 0.66 -10.47 4.84
C GLN A 302 1.40 -10.47 3.49
N TYR A 303 1.22 -9.44 2.66
CA TYR A 303 1.98 -9.29 1.41
C TYR A 303 3.49 -9.23 1.66
N ALA A 304 3.95 -8.45 2.65
CA ALA A 304 5.36 -8.42 3.04
C ALA A 304 5.87 -9.79 3.51
N ASN A 305 5.09 -10.50 4.33
CA ASN A 305 5.47 -11.79 4.89
C ASN A 305 5.53 -12.89 3.83
N VAL A 306 4.52 -12.97 2.96
CA VAL A 306 4.48 -13.91 1.83
C VAL A 306 5.61 -13.61 0.84
N SER A 307 5.85 -12.33 0.53
CA SER A 307 6.96 -11.91 -0.34
C SER A 307 8.31 -12.34 0.23
N TYR A 308 8.53 -12.10 1.53
CA TYR A 308 9.75 -12.54 2.18
C TYR A 308 9.89 -14.06 2.15
N PHE A 309 8.81 -14.78 2.44
CA PHE A 309 8.82 -16.24 2.46
C PHE A 309 9.22 -16.81 1.09
N ILE A 310 8.57 -16.36 0.02
CA ILE A 310 8.87 -16.81 -1.36
C ILE A 310 10.33 -16.50 -1.69
N LYS A 311 10.78 -15.26 -1.49
CA LYS A 311 12.15 -14.84 -1.82
C LYS A 311 13.23 -15.59 -1.04
N ARG A 312 12.95 -15.97 0.21
CA ARG A 312 13.95 -16.55 1.11
C ARG A 312 14.03 -18.08 1.02
N TYR A 313 12.88 -18.73 0.83
CA TYR A 313 12.75 -20.18 1.02
C TYR A 313 12.34 -20.95 -0.22
N LEU A 314 11.80 -20.28 -1.25
CA LEU A 314 11.40 -20.95 -2.49
C LEU A 314 12.42 -20.71 -3.61
N THR A 315 12.58 -21.70 -4.47
CA THR A 315 13.36 -21.65 -5.71
C THR A 315 12.47 -22.01 -6.89
N PRO A 316 12.83 -21.65 -8.13
CA PRO A 316 12.04 -22.12 -9.24
C PRO A 316 12.14 -23.65 -9.35
N GLY A 317 11.03 -24.31 -9.69
CA GLY A 317 11.04 -25.75 -10.03
C GLY A 317 11.34 -26.71 -8.88
N MET A 318 10.91 -26.41 -7.65
CA MET A 318 11.09 -27.32 -6.52
C MET A 318 10.41 -28.66 -6.79
N VAL A 319 11.18 -29.76 -6.72
CA VAL A 319 10.66 -31.13 -6.91
C VAL A 319 9.59 -31.47 -5.87
N SER A 320 9.77 -31.00 -4.63
CA SER A 320 8.80 -31.16 -3.56
C SER A 320 8.66 -29.86 -2.76
N LEU A 321 7.41 -29.55 -2.42
CA LEU A 321 7.06 -28.49 -1.49
C LEU A 321 6.11 -29.07 -0.45
N ASP A 322 6.36 -28.76 0.83
CA ASP A 322 5.53 -29.24 1.93
C ASP A 322 4.05 -28.92 1.68
N ARG A 323 3.19 -29.88 2.03
CA ARG A 323 1.75 -29.77 1.80
C ARG A 323 1.16 -28.58 2.55
N GLY A 324 1.57 -28.33 3.80
CA GLY A 324 1.09 -27.19 4.57
C GLY A 324 1.49 -25.85 3.95
N ILE A 325 2.70 -25.75 3.38
CA ILE A 325 3.12 -24.55 2.64
C ILE A 325 2.25 -24.35 1.39
N LYS A 326 2.06 -25.41 0.58
CA LYS A 326 1.20 -25.37 -0.62
C LYS A 326 -0.22 -24.95 -0.28
N ASP A 327 -0.84 -25.58 0.72
CA ASP A 327 -2.22 -25.34 1.12
C ASP A 327 -2.42 -23.88 1.58
N LYS A 328 -1.44 -23.31 2.29
CA LYS A 328 -1.46 -21.89 2.71
C LYS A 328 -1.31 -20.92 1.54
N LEU A 329 -0.44 -21.21 0.57
CA LEU A 329 -0.33 -20.39 -0.66
C LEU A 329 -1.61 -20.50 -1.50
N ILE A 330 -2.20 -21.69 -1.61
CA ILE A 330 -3.49 -21.90 -2.27
C ILE A 330 -4.59 -21.08 -1.57
N ALA A 331 -4.60 -21.03 -0.23
CA ALA A 331 -5.56 -20.24 0.52
C ALA A 331 -5.46 -18.74 0.18
N TYR A 332 -4.25 -18.17 0.12
CA TYR A 332 -4.07 -16.79 -0.35
C TYR A 332 -4.48 -16.59 -1.81
N ALA A 333 -4.16 -17.54 -2.70
CA ALA A 333 -4.52 -17.46 -4.11
C ALA A 333 -6.04 -17.52 -4.37
N LYS A 334 -6.82 -18.05 -3.41
CA LYS A 334 -8.28 -18.08 -3.47
C LYS A 334 -8.96 -16.84 -2.90
N GLN A 335 -8.24 -15.93 -2.25
CA GLN A 335 -8.81 -14.72 -1.65
C GLN A 335 -9.17 -13.68 -2.73
N ASP A 336 -10.33 -13.04 -2.61
CA ASP A 336 -10.82 -12.03 -3.55
C ASP A 336 -10.66 -10.60 -3.01
N GLU A 337 -10.35 -10.46 -1.72
CA GLU A 337 -10.27 -9.17 -1.03
C GLU A 337 -9.03 -8.35 -1.44
N ASP A 338 -7.94 -9.02 -1.82
CA ASP A 338 -6.68 -8.37 -2.19
C ASP A 338 -6.03 -9.03 -3.41
N ILE A 339 -6.21 -8.39 -4.55
CA ILE A 339 -5.70 -8.82 -5.85
C ILE A 339 -4.16 -8.89 -5.91
N ASP A 340 -3.45 -8.04 -5.16
CA ASP A 340 -1.98 -8.09 -5.11
C ASP A 340 -1.50 -9.33 -4.36
N LEU A 341 -2.15 -9.65 -3.23
CA LEU A 341 -1.81 -10.82 -2.41
C LEU A 341 -2.16 -12.13 -3.12
N LYS A 342 -3.32 -12.18 -3.78
CA LYS A 342 -3.72 -13.27 -4.67
C LYS A 342 -2.67 -13.50 -5.76
N ALA A 343 -2.30 -12.46 -6.50
CA ALA A 343 -1.31 -12.56 -7.58
C ALA A 343 0.06 -13.01 -7.07
N LEU A 344 0.48 -12.53 -5.89
CA LEU A 344 1.73 -12.95 -5.24
C LEU A 344 1.72 -14.44 -4.86
N ALA A 345 0.62 -14.93 -4.32
CA ALA A 345 0.48 -16.33 -3.97
C ALA A 345 0.46 -17.23 -5.21
N MET A 346 -0.28 -16.84 -6.26
CA MET A 346 -0.25 -17.52 -7.56
C MET A 346 1.15 -17.51 -8.17
N ALA A 347 1.86 -16.38 -8.11
CA ALA A 347 3.24 -16.29 -8.56
C ALA A 347 4.17 -17.21 -7.77
N GLY A 348 4.04 -17.29 -6.45
CA GLY A 348 4.81 -18.21 -5.61
C GLY A 348 4.56 -19.68 -5.93
N LEU A 349 3.30 -20.07 -6.16
CA LEU A 349 2.92 -21.41 -6.60
C LEU A 349 3.47 -21.72 -7.99
N HIS A 350 3.31 -20.81 -8.95
CA HIS A 350 3.83 -20.99 -10.30
C HIS A 350 5.35 -21.13 -10.28
N TYR A 351 6.04 -20.17 -9.67
CA TYR A 351 7.48 -20.16 -9.50
C TYR A 351 8.00 -21.47 -8.91
N SER A 352 7.49 -21.89 -7.75
CA SER A 352 8.04 -23.04 -7.03
C SER A 352 7.56 -24.40 -7.53
N GLN A 353 6.41 -24.48 -8.20
CA GLN A 353 5.73 -25.74 -8.51
C GLN A 353 5.21 -25.79 -9.96
N TYR A 354 5.79 -25.06 -10.91
CA TYR A 354 5.33 -25.08 -12.31
C TYR A 354 5.34 -26.47 -12.96
N GLN A 355 6.12 -27.44 -12.46
CA GLN A 355 6.13 -28.83 -12.95
C GLN A 355 5.06 -29.72 -12.31
N ASN A 356 4.34 -29.22 -11.30
CA ASN A 356 3.33 -29.98 -10.56
C ASN A 356 1.96 -29.88 -11.26
N PRO A 357 1.40 -30.97 -11.80
CA PRO A 357 0.13 -30.94 -12.52
C PRO A 357 -1.06 -30.45 -11.68
N GLU A 358 -1.08 -30.73 -10.37
CA GLU A 358 -2.15 -30.26 -9.47
C GLU A 358 -2.14 -28.73 -9.36
N ILE A 359 -0.94 -28.13 -9.31
CA ILE A 359 -0.79 -26.68 -9.24
C ILE A 359 -1.11 -26.02 -10.59
N GLN A 360 -0.68 -26.62 -11.70
CA GLN A 360 -1.05 -26.13 -13.03
C GLN A 360 -2.57 -26.12 -13.23
N LEU A 361 -3.26 -27.20 -12.84
CA LEU A 361 -4.71 -27.29 -12.90
C LEU A 361 -5.36 -26.23 -12.00
N PHE A 362 -4.90 -26.12 -10.76
CA PHE A 362 -5.40 -25.11 -9.81
C PHE A 362 -5.27 -23.68 -10.37
N LEU A 363 -4.10 -23.30 -10.90
CA LEU A 363 -3.87 -21.97 -11.45
C LEU A 363 -4.76 -21.70 -12.67
N THR A 364 -4.98 -22.71 -13.52
CA THR A 364 -5.89 -22.62 -14.67
C THR A 364 -7.33 -22.40 -14.21
N GLU A 365 -7.82 -23.20 -13.26
CA GLU A 365 -9.16 -23.04 -12.69
C GLU A 365 -9.34 -21.70 -11.98
N GLN A 366 -8.28 -21.15 -11.37
CA GLN A 366 -8.35 -19.82 -10.76
C GLN A 366 -8.53 -18.74 -11.83
N LEU A 367 -7.79 -18.82 -12.94
CA LEU A 367 -7.95 -17.86 -14.05
C LEU A 367 -9.35 -17.94 -14.67
N GLU A 368 -9.89 -19.14 -14.87
CA GLU A 368 -11.24 -19.32 -15.43
C GLU A 368 -12.36 -18.74 -14.55
N LYS A 369 -12.10 -18.56 -13.25
CA LYS A 369 -13.03 -17.95 -12.29
C LYS A 369 -12.85 -16.45 -12.17
N MET A 370 -11.78 -15.90 -12.73
CA MET A 370 -11.49 -14.46 -12.70
C MET A 370 -12.17 -13.84 -13.91
N ASP A 371 -13.31 -13.20 -13.71
CA ASP A 371 -14.00 -12.48 -14.79
C ASP A 371 -13.20 -11.22 -15.18
N GLU A 372 -13.66 -10.04 -14.74
CA GLU A 372 -13.09 -8.74 -15.13
C GLU A 372 -11.69 -8.48 -14.54
N ILE A 373 -11.27 -9.27 -13.55
CA ILE A 373 -10.00 -9.06 -12.83
C ILE A 373 -8.83 -9.90 -13.37
N GLU A 374 -9.05 -10.84 -14.30
CA GLU A 374 -8.02 -11.78 -14.78
C GLU A 374 -6.77 -11.05 -15.27
N GLU A 375 -6.95 -10.06 -16.14
CA GLU A 375 -5.87 -9.30 -16.74
C GLU A 375 -5.04 -8.56 -15.66
N SER A 376 -5.72 -8.01 -14.65
CA SER A 376 -5.10 -7.30 -13.54
C SER A 376 -4.30 -8.23 -12.63
N VAL A 377 -4.76 -9.47 -12.42
CA VAL A 377 -4.01 -10.51 -11.70
C VAL A 377 -2.80 -10.96 -12.51
N ARG A 378 -2.98 -11.25 -13.82
CA ARG A 378 -1.89 -11.68 -14.71
C ARG A 378 -0.77 -10.66 -14.80
N HIS A 379 -1.08 -9.37 -14.92
CA HIS A 379 -0.04 -8.34 -14.95
C HIS A 379 0.83 -8.35 -13.69
N ARG A 380 0.21 -8.43 -12.51
CA ARG A 380 0.95 -8.53 -11.24
C ARG A 380 1.78 -9.80 -11.18
N TRP A 381 1.17 -10.94 -11.51
CA TRP A 381 1.82 -12.24 -11.49
C TRP A 381 3.04 -12.27 -12.42
N GLY A 382 2.89 -11.85 -13.68
CA GLY A 382 4.00 -11.80 -14.64
C GLY A 382 5.13 -10.87 -14.18
N LEU A 383 4.81 -9.68 -13.65
CA LEU A 383 5.82 -8.75 -13.11
C LEU A 383 6.55 -9.32 -11.88
N ILE A 384 5.89 -10.10 -11.03
CA ILE A 384 6.53 -10.76 -9.89
C ILE A 384 7.54 -11.80 -10.36
N LEU A 385 7.19 -12.59 -11.38
CA LEU A 385 8.08 -13.59 -11.96
C LEU A 385 9.26 -12.93 -12.70
N ASP A 386 9.00 -11.86 -13.46
CA ASP A 386 10.05 -11.07 -14.12
C ASP A 386 11.01 -10.44 -13.09
N TYR A 387 10.50 -9.96 -11.96
CA TYR A 387 11.32 -9.49 -10.85
C TYR A 387 12.21 -10.60 -10.29
N PHE A 388 11.69 -11.81 -10.05
CA PHE A 388 12.52 -12.93 -9.60
C PHE A 388 13.61 -13.28 -10.62
N GLY A 389 13.28 -13.29 -11.91
CA GLY A 389 14.27 -13.47 -12.98
C GLY A 389 15.35 -12.40 -12.97
N THR A 390 14.96 -11.14 -12.77
CA THR A 390 15.88 -10.00 -12.66
C THR A 390 16.82 -10.14 -11.46
N VAL A 391 16.31 -10.57 -10.31
CA VAL A 391 17.14 -10.81 -9.12
C VAL A 391 18.21 -11.87 -9.40
N PHE A 392 17.85 -13.01 -10.01
CA PHE A 392 18.81 -14.05 -10.39
C PHE A 392 19.81 -13.57 -11.45
N TYR A 393 19.33 -12.82 -12.44
CA TYR A 393 20.17 -12.23 -13.48
C TYR A 393 21.26 -11.32 -12.89
N LEU A 394 20.90 -10.45 -11.94
CA LEU A 394 21.81 -9.50 -11.31
C LEU A 394 22.88 -10.17 -10.44
N ILE A 395 22.60 -11.34 -9.87
CA ILE A 395 23.60 -12.11 -9.10
C ILE A 395 24.37 -13.12 -9.97
N GLY A 396 24.16 -13.11 -11.29
CA GLY A 396 24.86 -13.95 -12.25
C GLY A 396 24.28 -15.35 -12.46
N ASP A 397 23.14 -15.68 -11.86
CA ASP A 397 22.48 -16.98 -12.06
C ASP A 397 21.60 -16.97 -13.30
N ARG A 398 22.23 -17.17 -14.46
CA ARG A 398 21.54 -17.19 -15.76
C ARG A 398 20.49 -18.31 -15.88
N PRO A 399 20.74 -19.56 -15.47
CA PRO A 399 19.74 -20.63 -15.60
C PRO A 399 18.43 -20.32 -14.87
N ARG A 400 18.49 -19.92 -13.60
CA ARG A 400 17.28 -19.58 -12.83
C ARG A 400 16.63 -18.29 -13.32
N ALA A 401 17.42 -17.34 -13.82
CA ALA A 401 16.86 -16.14 -14.46
C ALA A 401 16.02 -16.50 -15.70
N ILE A 402 16.56 -17.31 -16.60
CA ILE A 402 15.86 -17.79 -17.81
C ILE A 402 14.57 -18.51 -17.42
N GLU A 403 14.63 -19.42 -16.46
CA GLU A 403 13.47 -20.16 -15.96
C GLU A 403 12.35 -19.21 -15.49
N CYS A 404 12.68 -18.21 -14.65
CA CYS A 404 11.70 -17.23 -14.18
C CYS A 404 11.11 -16.39 -15.33
N TYR A 405 11.94 -15.97 -16.30
CA TYR A 405 11.47 -15.18 -17.43
C TYR A 405 10.58 -15.99 -18.39
N GLU A 406 10.83 -17.29 -18.58
CA GLU A 406 9.93 -18.16 -19.35
C GLU A 406 8.58 -18.29 -18.63
N LEU A 407 8.57 -18.53 -17.30
CA LEU A 407 7.33 -18.55 -16.51
C LEU A 407 6.58 -17.21 -16.59
N ALA A 408 7.30 -16.08 -16.54
CA ALA A 408 6.71 -14.76 -16.68
C ALA A 408 6.06 -14.58 -18.07
N LYS A 409 6.71 -15.09 -19.13
CA LYS A 409 6.21 -15.07 -20.51
C LYS A 409 5.00 -15.97 -20.72
N GLU A 410 4.88 -17.08 -20.01
CA GLU A 410 3.66 -17.91 -20.02
C GLU A 410 2.44 -17.12 -19.51
N VAL A 411 2.64 -16.28 -18.50
CA VAL A 411 1.58 -15.42 -17.94
C VAL A 411 1.29 -14.22 -18.82
N LEU A 412 2.33 -13.57 -19.36
CA LEU A 412 2.28 -12.35 -20.17
C LEU A 412 3.05 -12.54 -21.51
N PRO A 413 2.49 -13.28 -22.48
CA PRO A 413 3.22 -13.67 -23.70
C PRO A 413 3.57 -12.51 -24.63
N ASN A 414 2.85 -11.40 -24.53
CA ASN A 414 3.01 -10.22 -25.38
C ASN A 414 3.79 -9.08 -24.69
N ASP A 415 4.30 -9.29 -23.48
CA ASP A 415 5.07 -8.25 -22.79
C ASP A 415 6.48 -8.12 -23.39
N HIS A 416 6.77 -6.95 -23.95
CA HIS A 416 8.04 -6.67 -24.59
C HIS A 416 9.22 -6.65 -23.63
N GLN A 417 9.03 -6.22 -22.38
CA GLN A 417 10.12 -6.13 -21.40
C GLN A 417 10.54 -7.52 -20.95
N ILE A 418 9.58 -8.40 -20.67
CA ILE A 418 9.84 -9.80 -20.33
C ILE A 418 10.59 -10.51 -21.47
N ALA A 419 10.15 -10.30 -22.72
CA ALA A 419 10.83 -10.86 -23.89
C ALA A 419 12.28 -10.35 -24.04
N GLU A 420 12.52 -9.06 -23.79
CA GLU A 420 13.87 -8.46 -23.83
C GLU A 420 14.76 -9.01 -22.71
N ASN A 421 14.22 -9.11 -21.49
CA ASN A 421 14.93 -9.66 -20.32
C ASN A 421 15.32 -11.13 -20.55
N LEU A 422 14.41 -11.93 -21.09
CA LEU A 422 14.66 -13.32 -21.48
C LEU A 422 15.77 -13.43 -22.53
N LEU A 423 15.74 -12.57 -23.56
CA LEU A 423 16.78 -12.55 -24.59
C LEU A 423 18.15 -12.21 -23.98
N LYS A 424 18.22 -11.15 -23.16
CA LYS A 424 19.44 -10.74 -22.45
C LYS A 424 20.01 -11.81 -21.53
N ALA A 425 19.17 -12.69 -20.99
CA ALA A 425 19.61 -13.79 -20.12
C ALA A 425 20.17 -14.98 -20.90
N LYS A 426 19.74 -15.17 -22.16
CA LYS A 426 20.19 -16.23 -23.06
C LYS A 426 21.49 -15.88 -23.81
N THR A 427 21.77 -14.59 -23.97
CA THR A 427 23.03 -14.04 -24.49
C THR A 427 24.05 -13.88 -23.38
#